data_AF-A0A4Q3VZE2-F1
#
_entry.id   AF-A0A4Q3VZE2-F1
#
_cell.length_a   1.000
_cell.length_b   1.000
_cell.length_c   1.000
_cell.angle_alpha   90.00
_cell.angle_beta   90.00
_cell.angle_gamma   90.00
#
_symmetry.space_group_name_H-M   'P 1'
#
loop_
_entity.id
_entity.type
_entity.pdbx_description
1 polymer ?
#
loop_
_entity_poly.entity_id
_entity_poly.type
_entity_poly.pdbx_seq_one_letter_code
_entity_poly.pdbx_strand_id
1 'polypeptide(L)'
;LFTVLSVDISGKDLILLAGGLFLIYKSASEIYHKMEGEAGDKSKAIKVTTFKSALIQILILDLVFSIDSIITAVGMVKELWIMYTAVVVSVGVMLIAAEPISRFVNKHPAFKMLALSFLLLIGVSLIGEGLDFHIPKGYIYFSMAFALLVDIIQMKVNKKDTDPVQVREHYTGGEEEKPKEII
;
A
#
# COMPACT_ATOMS: atom_id res chain seq x y z
N LEU A 1 -17.51 -24.08 -18.11
CA LEU A 1 -16.10 -24.52 -18.06
C LEU A 1 -15.48 -24.31 -19.44
N PHE A 2 -14.32 -23.67 -19.52
CA PHE A 2 -13.58 -23.50 -20.77
C PHE A 2 -12.17 -24.04 -20.53
N THR A 3 -11.84 -25.18 -21.15
CA THR A 3 -10.58 -25.90 -20.91
C THR A 3 -9.59 -25.51 -21.99
N VAL A 4 -8.64 -24.65 -21.66
CA VAL A 4 -7.44 -24.39 -22.46
C VAL A 4 -6.28 -24.75 -21.53
N LEU A 5 -5.64 -25.89 -21.77
CA LEU A 5 -4.42 -26.40 -21.07
C LEU A 5 -4.61 -27.16 -19.74
N SER A 6 -5.63 -28.01 -19.60
CA SER A 6 -5.74 -28.99 -18.50
C SER A 6 -5.70 -28.45 -17.06
N VAL A 7 -5.95 -27.16 -16.88
CA VAL A 7 -6.20 -26.51 -15.59
C VAL A 7 -7.64 -26.00 -15.63
N ASP A 8 -8.46 -26.44 -14.69
CA ASP A 8 -9.82 -25.93 -14.51
C ASP A 8 -9.75 -24.52 -13.90
N ILE A 9 -9.47 -23.52 -14.75
CA ILE A 9 -9.46 -22.13 -14.30
C ILE A 9 -10.90 -21.70 -14.01
N SER A 10 -11.21 -21.50 -12.73
CA SER A 10 -12.49 -20.95 -12.32
C SER A 10 -12.56 -19.46 -12.68
N GLY A 11 -13.77 -18.93 -12.89
CA GLY A 11 -13.98 -17.49 -13.06
C GLY A 11 -13.44 -16.67 -11.87
N LYS A 12 -13.42 -17.27 -10.68
CA LYS A 12 -12.77 -16.71 -9.48
C LYS A 12 -11.28 -16.50 -9.70
N ASP A 13 -10.57 -17.51 -10.18
CA ASP A 13 -9.11 -17.49 -10.30
C ASP A 13 -8.66 -16.45 -11.32
N LEU A 14 -9.41 -16.30 -12.42
CA LEU A 14 -9.17 -15.26 -13.41
C LEU A 14 -9.32 -13.84 -12.80
N ILE A 15 -10.34 -13.63 -11.95
CA ILE A 15 -10.56 -12.35 -11.26
C ILE A 15 -9.43 -12.09 -10.25
N LEU A 16 -9.01 -13.11 -9.50
CA LEU A 16 -7.92 -13.01 -8.52
C LEU A 16 -6.59 -12.68 -9.21
N LEU A 17 -6.25 -13.37 -10.30
CA LEU A 17 -5.03 -13.13 -11.07
C LEU A 17 -5.03 -11.74 -11.72
N ALA A 18 -6.13 -11.36 -12.39
CA ALA A 18 -6.24 -10.06 -13.05
C ALA A 18 -6.23 -8.92 -12.02
N GLY A 19 -6.97 -9.06 -10.92
CA GLY A 19 -7.01 -8.09 -9.84
C GLY A 19 -5.66 -7.95 -9.12
N GLY A 20 -5.00 -9.08 -8.84
CA GLY A 20 -3.67 -9.10 -8.23
C GLY A 20 -2.61 -8.43 -9.11
N LEU A 21 -2.58 -8.75 -10.41
CA LEU A 21 -1.65 -8.14 -11.35
C LEU A 21 -1.90 -6.63 -11.50
N PHE A 22 -3.16 -6.22 -11.59
CA PHE A 22 -3.55 -4.81 -11.62
C PHE A 22 -3.06 -4.05 -10.37
N LEU A 23 -3.24 -4.63 -9.19
CA LEU A 23 -2.82 -4.02 -7.92
C LEU A 23 -1.30 -3.90 -7.82
N ILE A 24 -0.54 -4.94 -8.19
CA ILE A 24 0.93 -4.90 -8.18
C ILE A 24 1.43 -3.80 -9.13
N TYR A 25 0.98 -3.83 -10.39
CA TYR A 25 1.40 -2.84 -11.38
C TYR A 25 1.10 -1.41 -10.90
N LYS A 26 -0.13 -1.18 -10.40
CA LYS A 26 -0.55 0.15 -9.97
C LYS A 26 0.17 0.63 -8.72
N SER A 27 0.31 -0.21 -7.70
CA SER A 27 1.02 0.14 -6.46
C SER A 27 2.50 0.38 -6.72
N ALA A 28 3.16 -0.50 -7.48
CA ALA A 28 4.57 -0.35 -7.84
C ALA A 28 4.81 0.91 -8.67
N SER A 29 3.97 1.18 -9.68
CA SER A 29 4.07 2.40 -10.48
C SER A 29 3.86 3.67 -9.63
N GLU A 30 2.89 3.65 -8.72
CA GLU A 30 2.61 4.78 -7.83
C GLU A 30 3.76 5.04 -6.84
N ILE A 31 4.35 3.98 -6.28
CA ILE A 31 5.55 4.06 -5.43
C ILE A 31 6.72 4.64 -6.23
N TYR A 32 6.95 4.14 -7.45
CA TYR A 32 8.04 4.58 -8.32
C TYR A 32 7.93 6.07 -8.66
N HIS A 33 6.76 6.55 -9.10
CA HIS A 33 6.53 7.97 -9.39
C HIS A 33 6.75 8.87 -8.16
N LYS A 34 6.43 8.37 -6.96
CA LYS A 34 6.61 9.11 -5.72
C LYS A 34 8.08 9.19 -5.29
N MET A 35 8.88 8.15 -5.58
CA MET A 35 10.32 8.14 -5.32
C MET A 35 11.09 8.99 -6.34
N GLU A 36 10.72 8.97 -7.62
CA GLU A 36 11.38 9.79 -8.65
C GLU A 36 11.02 11.27 -8.56
N GLY A 37 9.81 11.60 -8.11
CA GLY A 37 9.34 12.98 -7.96
C GLY A 37 10.13 13.82 -6.94
N GLU A 38 10.96 13.21 -6.10
CA GLU A 38 11.89 13.91 -5.19
C GLU A 38 13.25 14.22 -5.84
N ALA A 39 13.66 13.52 -6.91
CA ALA A 39 15.01 13.60 -7.48
C ALA A 39 15.17 14.56 -8.66
N GLY A 40 14.10 15.04 -9.28
CA GLY A 40 14.22 16.02 -10.36
C GLY A 40 12.89 16.44 -10.96
N ASP A 41 12.48 17.67 -10.67
CA ASP A 41 11.89 18.66 -11.60
C ASP A 41 11.08 19.69 -10.79
N LYS A 42 11.65 20.89 -10.58
CA LYS A 42 10.94 22.01 -9.94
C LYS A 42 9.94 22.71 -10.88
N SER A 43 9.66 22.19 -12.08
CA SER A 43 8.86 22.91 -13.09
C SER A 43 7.60 22.22 -13.60
N LYS A 44 7.37 20.94 -13.34
CA LYS A 44 6.09 20.31 -13.71
C LYS A 44 5.20 20.21 -12.49
N ALA A 45 4.09 20.94 -12.55
CA ALA A 45 2.94 20.80 -11.66
C ALA A 45 2.82 19.32 -11.25
N ILE A 46 3.18 19.04 -10.01
CA ILE A 46 3.08 17.73 -9.39
C ILE A 46 1.63 17.32 -9.64
N LYS A 47 1.42 16.46 -10.63
CA LYS A 47 0.10 15.92 -10.91
C LYS A 47 -0.10 14.96 -9.76
N VAL A 48 -0.60 15.52 -8.65
CA VAL A 48 -0.89 14.85 -7.40
C VAL A 48 -1.53 13.54 -7.81
N THR A 49 -0.79 12.45 -7.70
CA THR A 49 -1.31 11.13 -7.99
C THR A 49 -2.45 10.94 -7.02
N THR A 50 -3.63 11.17 -7.59
CA THR A 50 -4.76 11.67 -6.84
C THR A 50 -5.22 10.51 -6.00
N PHE A 51 -5.35 10.74 -4.70
CA PHE A 51 -6.00 9.92 -3.69
C PHE A 51 -7.18 9.06 -4.20
N LYS A 52 -7.90 9.56 -5.22
CA LYS A 52 -8.90 8.84 -6.02
C LYS A 52 -8.43 7.47 -6.55
N SER A 53 -7.18 7.33 -7.03
CA SER A 53 -6.64 6.06 -7.54
C SER A 53 -6.43 5.03 -6.44
N ALA A 54 -5.88 5.42 -5.29
CA ALA A 54 -5.69 4.51 -4.15
C ALA A 54 -7.04 4.12 -3.51
N LEU A 55 -7.98 5.06 -3.41
CA LEU A 55 -9.33 4.77 -2.93
C LEU A 55 -10.10 3.83 -3.87
N ILE A 56 -10.01 4.03 -5.19
CA ILE A 56 -10.58 3.12 -6.19
C ILE A 56 -9.97 1.72 -6.07
N GLN A 57 -8.67 1.62 -5.76
CA GLN A 57 -7.99 0.33 -5.56
C GLN A 57 -8.48 -0.38 -4.30
N ILE A 58 -8.65 0.34 -3.19
CA ILE A 58 -9.23 -0.21 -1.96
C ILE A 58 -10.67 -0.68 -2.21
N LEU A 59 -11.46 0.08 -2.99
CA LEU A 59 -12.81 -0.32 -3.40
C LEU A 59 -12.81 -1.59 -4.26
N ILE A 60 -11.91 -1.70 -5.23
CA ILE A 60 -11.77 -2.90 -6.08
C ILE A 60 -11.35 -4.10 -5.23
N LEU A 61 -10.43 -3.90 -4.29
CA LEU A 61 -9.91 -4.94 -3.41
C LEU A 61 -10.96 -5.39 -2.38
N ASP A 62 -11.74 -4.46 -1.84
CA ASP A 62 -12.91 -4.76 -1.01
C ASP A 62 -14.01 -5.48 -1.80
N LEU A 63 -14.20 -5.14 -3.08
CA LEU A 63 -15.09 -5.88 -3.96
C LEU A 63 -14.62 -7.34 -4.16
N VAL A 64 -13.33 -7.55 -4.40
CA VAL A 64 -12.76 -8.90 -4.59
C VAL A 64 -12.81 -9.71 -3.29
N PHE A 65 -12.44 -9.12 -2.14
CA PHE A 65 -12.51 -9.79 -0.84
C PHE A 65 -13.93 -9.98 -0.32
N SER A 66 -14.84 -9.05 -0.62
CA SER A 66 -16.26 -9.23 -0.31
C SER A 66 -16.82 -10.37 -1.13
N ILE A 67 -16.50 -10.51 -2.43
CA ILE A 67 -16.96 -11.64 -3.24
C ILE A 67 -16.47 -12.98 -2.66
N ASP A 68 -15.20 -13.12 -2.24
CA ASP A 68 -14.71 -14.37 -1.61
C ASP A 68 -15.38 -14.65 -0.25
N SER A 69 -15.55 -13.63 0.58
CA SER A 69 -16.21 -13.73 1.89
C SER A 69 -17.71 -14.02 1.75
N ILE A 70 -18.36 -13.45 0.73
CA ILE A 70 -19.75 -13.70 0.33
C ILE A 70 -19.88 -15.13 -0.17
N ILE A 71 -19.06 -15.58 -1.13
CA ILE A 71 -19.12 -16.95 -1.68
C ILE A 71 -18.89 -17.98 -0.57
N THR A 72 -17.92 -17.73 0.32
CA THR A 72 -17.67 -18.56 1.50
C THR A 72 -18.86 -18.55 2.46
N ALA A 73 -19.47 -17.38 2.72
CA ALA A 73 -20.66 -17.26 3.56
C ALA A 73 -21.91 -17.90 2.93
N VAL A 74 -22.10 -17.83 1.61
CA VAL A 74 -23.19 -18.49 0.88
C VAL A 74 -23.10 -20.00 1.01
N GLY A 75 -21.88 -20.55 1.02
CA GLY A 75 -21.65 -21.97 1.28
C GLY A 75 -21.99 -22.41 2.71
N MET A 76 -22.08 -21.46 3.66
CA MET A 76 -22.28 -21.74 5.09
C MET A 76 -23.64 -21.28 5.65
N VAL A 77 -24.29 -20.30 5.03
CA VAL A 77 -25.52 -19.65 5.54
C VAL A 77 -26.66 -19.87 4.56
N LYS A 78 -27.74 -20.49 5.02
CA LYS A 78 -28.91 -20.82 4.19
C LYS A 78 -29.75 -19.60 3.80
N GLU A 79 -29.65 -18.52 4.57
CA GLU A 79 -30.49 -17.34 4.43
C GLU A 79 -29.82 -16.25 3.58
N LEU A 80 -30.20 -16.20 2.30
CA LEU A 80 -29.68 -15.23 1.33
C LEU A 80 -29.89 -13.77 1.77
N TRP A 81 -30.96 -13.49 2.54
CA TRP A 81 -31.26 -12.15 3.05
C TRP A 81 -30.16 -11.59 3.95
N ILE A 82 -29.57 -12.43 4.82
CA ILE A 82 -28.50 -12.02 5.74
C ILE A 82 -27.27 -11.56 4.94
N MET A 83 -26.92 -12.31 3.90
CA MET A 83 -25.80 -11.99 3.02
C MET A 83 -26.01 -10.63 2.32
N TYR A 84 -27.14 -10.41 1.65
CA TYR A 84 -27.37 -9.13 0.95
C TYR A 84 -27.34 -7.95 1.91
N THR A 85 -27.95 -8.09 3.08
CA THR A 85 -27.92 -7.02 4.10
C THR A 85 -26.51 -6.73 4.59
N ALA A 86 -25.69 -7.76 4.82
CA ALA A 86 -24.30 -7.57 5.26
C ALA A 86 -23.46 -6.81 4.24
N VAL A 87 -23.61 -7.13 2.94
CA VAL A 87 -22.89 -6.45 1.85
C VAL A 87 -23.30 -4.99 1.75
N VAL A 88 -24.61 -4.71 1.72
CA VAL A 88 -25.11 -3.33 1.61
C VAL A 88 -24.66 -2.49 2.81
N VAL A 89 -24.75 -3.05 4.03
CA VAL A 89 -24.28 -2.36 5.25
C VAL A 89 -22.78 -2.11 5.19
N SER A 90 -21.97 -3.10 4.80
CA SER A 90 -20.52 -2.96 4.68
C SER A 90 -20.11 -1.86 3.71
N VAL A 91 -20.69 -1.85 2.50
CA VAL A 91 -20.43 -0.81 1.50
C VAL A 91 -20.89 0.56 2.01
N GLY A 92 -22.04 0.64 2.68
CA GLY A 92 -22.53 1.87 3.29
C GLY A 92 -21.55 2.45 4.32
N VAL A 93 -21.04 1.61 5.21
CA VAL A 93 -20.03 2.00 6.20
C VAL A 93 -18.73 2.46 5.52
N MET A 94 -18.28 1.74 4.49
CA MET A 94 -17.08 2.12 3.73
C MET A 94 -17.22 3.50 3.08
N LEU A 95 -18.36 3.79 2.45
CA LEU A 95 -18.60 5.07 1.78
C LEU A 95 -18.59 6.24 2.77
N ILE A 96 -19.19 6.06 3.96
CA ILE A 96 -19.18 7.07 5.03
C ILE A 96 -17.75 7.27 5.57
N ALA A 97 -16.98 6.19 5.70
CA ALA A 97 -15.61 6.24 6.22
C ALA A 97 -14.57 6.74 5.19
N ALA A 98 -14.87 6.70 3.89
CA ALA A 98 -13.93 7.02 2.83
C ALA A 98 -13.38 8.46 2.94
N GLU A 99 -14.22 9.44 3.26
CA GLU A 99 -13.82 10.85 3.35
C GLU A 99 -12.92 11.17 4.56
N PRO A 100 -13.23 10.75 5.81
CA PRO A 100 -12.31 10.95 6.93
C PRO A 100 -10.99 10.16 6.77
N ILE A 101 -11.05 8.93 6.26
CA ILE A 101 -9.85 8.15 5.93
C ILE A 101 -9.00 8.92 4.90
N SER A 102 -9.64 9.49 3.88
CA SER A 102 -8.97 10.32 2.88
C SER A 102 -8.15 11.45 3.48
N ARG A 103 -8.80 12.25 4.32
CA ARG A 103 -8.17 13.42 4.92
C ARG A 103 -6.99 13.01 5.79
N PHE A 104 -7.10 11.90 6.51
CA PHE A 104 -6.00 11.37 7.33
C PHE A 104 -4.81 10.93 6.49
N VAL A 105 -5.03 10.13 5.45
CA VAL A 105 -3.95 9.64 4.57
C VAL A 105 -3.26 10.79 3.83
N ASN A 106 -4.01 11.80 3.38
CA ASN A 106 -3.44 12.97 2.70
C ASN A 106 -2.61 13.85 3.64
N LYS A 107 -2.95 13.89 4.93
CA LYS A 107 -2.20 14.63 5.95
C LYS A 107 -0.91 13.93 6.37
N HIS A 108 -0.81 12.61 6.19
CA HIS A 108 0.30 11.78 6.67
C HIS A 108 0.97 11.02 5.50
N PRO A 109 2.03 11.58 4.88
CA PRO A 109 2.71 10.98 3.73
C PRO A 109 3.23 9.56 3.96
N ALA A 110 3.76 9.27 5.16
CA ALA A 110 4.21 7.93 5.55
C ALA A 110 3.07 6.90 5.49
N PHE A 111 1.90 7.29 6.00
CA PHE A 111 0.69 6.45 5.95
C PHE A 111 0.20 6.23 4.50
N LYS A 112 0.37 7.22 3.60
CA LYS A 112 0.08 7.04 2.16
C LYS A 112 0.99 5.99 1.54
N MET A 113 2.29 5.99 1.88
CA MET A 113 3.23 4.97 1.40
C MET A 113 2.90 3.59 1.98
N LEU A 114 2.59 3.52 3.27
CA LEU A 114 2.18 2.29 3.94
C LEU A 114 0.95 1.64 3.27
N ALA A 115 -0.06 2.44 2.93
CA ALA A 115 -1.24 1.97 2.21
C ALA A 115 -0.89 1.41 0.82
N LEU A 116 0.03 2.04 0.09
CA LEU A 116 0.50 1.53 -1.22
C LEU A 116 1.28 0.22 -1.08
N SER A 117 2.07 0.07 -0.03
CA SER A 117 2.75 -1.20 0.28
C SER A 117 1.78 -2.31 0.65
N PHE A 118 0.68 -2.02 1.36
CA PHE A 118 -0.38 -3.00 1.62
C PHE A 118 -1.11 -3.40 0.34
N LEU A 119 -1.37 -2.45 -0.56
CA LEU A 119 -1.94 -2.75 -1.87
C LEU A 119 -1.04 -3.69 -2.69
N LEU A 120 0.27 -3.49 -2.64
CA LEU A 120 1.24 -4.39 -3.27
C LEU A 120 1.22 -5.79 -2.63
N LEU A 121 1.27 -5.86 -1.29
CA LEU A 121 1.24 -7.11 -0.54
C LEU A 121 -0.05 -7.91 -0.82
N ILE A 122 -1.20 -7.24 -0.85
CA ILE A 122 -2.47 -7.88 -1.17
C ILE A 122 -2.51 -8.31 -2.64
N GLY A 123 -1.96 -7.51 -3.56
CA GLY A 123 -1.82 -7.90 -4.97
C GLY A 123 -1.03 -9.20 -5.13
N VAL A 124 0.08 -9.36 -4.39
CA VAL A 124 0.84 -10.61 -4.35
C VAL A 124 0.03 -11.76 -3.75
N SER A 125 -0.73 -11.50 -2.67
CA SER A 125 -1.61 -12.50 -2.07
C SER A 125 -2.67 -13.01 -3.04
N LEU A 126 -3.32 -12.13 -3.80
CA LEU A 126 -4.36 -12.49 -4.76
C LEU A 126 -3.81 -13.32 -5.92
N ILE A 127 -2.59 -13.01 -6.40
CA ILE A 127 -1.92 -13.87 -7.38
C ILE A 127 -1.63 -15.24 -6.77
N GLY A 128 -1.16 -15.29 -5.52
CA GLY A 128 -0.95 -16.55 -4.80
C GLY A 128 -2.22 -17.39 -4.74
N GLU A 129 -3.32 -16.80 -4.25
CA GLU A 129 -4.62 -17.47 -4.15
C GLU A 129 -5.17 -17.90 -5.52
N GLY A 130 -5.01 -17.08 -6.57
CA GLY A 130 -5.43 -17.42 -7.94
C GLY A 130 -4.54 -18.47 -8.64
N LEU A 131 -3.39 -18.81 -8.07
CA LEU A 131 -2.50 -19.90 -8.50
C LEU A 131 -2.58 -21.11 -7.55
N ASP A 132 -3.61 -21.19 -6.71
CA ASP A 132 -3.79 -22.20 -5.65
C ASP A 132 -2.69 -22.22 -4.56
N PHE A 133 -1.80 -21.23 -4.54
CA PHE A 133 -0.85 -21.01 -3.44
C PHE A 133 -1.55 -20.31 -2.27
N HIS A 134 -2.00 -21.12 -1.33
CA HIS A 134 -2.67 -20.64 -0.14
C HIS A 134 -1.66 -19.99 0.83
N ILE A 135 -1.61 -18.66 0.82
CA ILE A 135 -0.90 -17.90 1.85
C ILE A 135 -1.83 -17.78 3.06
N PRO A 136 -1.46 -18.30 4.25
CA PRO A 136 -2.32 -18.17 5.41
C PRO A 136 -2.57 -16.71 5.74
N LYS A 137 -3.85 -16.31 5.74
CA LYS A 137 -4.30 -14.91 5.92
C LYS A 137 -3.75 -14.27 7.20
N GLY A 138 -3.48 -15.08 8.24
CA GLY A 138 -2.84 -14.64 9.47
C GLY A 138 -1.47 -13.98 9.27
N TYR A 139 -0.65 -14.46 8.34
CA TYR A 139 0.64 -13.82 8.03
C TYR A 139 0.44 -12.43 7.44
N ILE A 140 -0.50 -12.29 6.52
CA ILE A 140 -0.83 -11.00 5.89
C ILE A 140 -1.35 -10.01 6.92
N TYR A 141 -2.28 -10.43 7.77
CA TYR A 141 -2.83 -9.58 8.83
C TYR A 141 -1.77 -9.19 9.86
N PHE A 142 -0.90 -10.13 10.23
CA PHE A 142 0.21 -9.85 11.13
C PHE A 142 1.20 -8.85 10.51
N SER A 143 1.59 -9.03 9.25
CA SER A 143 2.47 -8.10 8.54
C SER A 143 1.87 -6.69 8.44
N MET A 144 0.58 -6.57 8.12
CA MET A 144 -0.10 -5.28 8.06
C MET A 144 -0.18 -4.61 9.43
N ALA A 145 -0.58 -5.35 10.46
CA ALA A 145 -0.67 -4.83 11.83
C ALA A 145 0.70 -4.40 12.36
N PHE A 146 1.74 -5.21 12.13
CA PHE A 146 3.10 -4.90 12.53
C PHE A 146 3.63 -3.63 11.84
N ALA A 147 3.45 -3.52 10.51
CA ALA A 147 3.90 -2.35 9.77
C ALA A 147 3.17 -1.06 10.19
N LEU A 148 1.85 -1.14 10.44
CA LEU A 148 1.08 -0.04 11.02
C LEU A 148 1.60 0.36 12.40
N LEU A 149 1.89 -0.60 13.26
CA LEU A 149 2.39 -0.35 14.61
C LEU A 149 3.75 0.36 14.54
N VAL A 150 4.66 -0.13 13.71
CA VAL A 150 5.97 0.49 13.48
C VAL A 150 5.81 1.92 12.95
N ASP A 151 4.91 2.16 11.98
CA ASP A 151 4.66 3.50 11.44
C ASP A 151 4.07 4.46 12.48
N ILE A 152 3.16 3.97 13.34
CA ILE A 152 2.62 4.75 14.46
C ILE A 152 3.72 5.11 15.47
N ILE A 153 4.62 4.18 15.78
CA ILE A 153 5.78 4.46 16.64
C ILE A 153 6.67 5.52 15.98
N GLN A 154 7.01 5.34 14.70
CA GLN A 154 7.83 6.28 13.94
C GLN A 154 7.23 7.69 13.94
N MET A 155 5.93 7.81 13.70
CA MET A 155 5.22 9.09 13.69
C MET A 155 5.17 9.74 15.08
N LYS A 156 5.13 8.96 16.17
CA LYS A 156 5.20 9.49 17.54
C LYS A 156 6.61 9.95 17.91
N VAL A 157 7.64 9.24 17.46
CA VAL A 157 9.05 9.57 17.72
C VAL A 157 9.45 10.83 16.97
N ASN A 158 9.14 10.93 15.67
CA ASN A 158 9.46 12.11 14.84
C ASN A 158 8.65 13.37 15.17
N LYS A 159 7.68 13.29 16.09
CA LYS A 159 6.93 14.45 16.58
C LYS A 159 7.65 15.23 17.68
N LYS A 160 8.70 14.66 18.27
CA LYS A 160 9.64 15.35 19.15
C LYS A 160 10.86 15.73 18.31
N ASP A 161 11.13 17.04 18.26
CA ASP A 161 12.26 17.68 17.57
C ASP A 161 13.43 16.76 17.24
N THR A 162 13.62 16.48 15.95
CA THR A 162 14.97 16.36 15.42
C THR A 162 15.27 17.65 14.70
N ASP A 163 15.87 18.59 15.44
CA ASP A 163 16.86 19.48 14.84
C ASP A 163 17.71 18.62 13.89
N PRO A 164 17.89 19.02 12.61
CA PRO A 164 18.66 18.23 11.67
C PRO A 164 20.01 17.95 12.31
N VAL A 165 20.36 16.67 12.45
CA VAL A 165 21.65 16.25 13.00
C VAL A 165 22.71 16.94 12.15
N GLN A 166 23.31 18.00 12.69
CA GLN A 166 24.39 18.71 12.04
C GLN A 166 25.52 17.71 11.92
N VAL A 167 25.75 17.20 10.71
CA VAL A 167 26.91 16.39 10.40
C VAL A 167 28.10 17.33 10.63
N ARG A 168 28.80 17.15 11.75
CA ARG A 168 30.03 17.89 12.01
C ARG A 168 31.03 17.48 10.94
N GLU A 169 31.24 18.33 9.94
CA GLU A 169 32.46 18.29 9.15
C GLU A 169 33.63 18.66 10.08
N HIS A 170 34.25 17.63 10.66
CA HIS A 170 35.56 17.77 11.27
C HIS A 170 36.58 17.09 10.36
N TYR A 171 37.27 17.91 9.56
CA TYR A 171 38.73 17.84 9.41
C TYR A 171 39.23 19.18 8.84
N THR A 172 39.37 20.18 9.70
CA THR A 172 40.30 21.29 9.52
C THR A 172 41.47 21.03 10.44
N GLY A 173 42.61 20.66 9.87
CA GLY A 173 43.90 20.63 10.54
C GLY A 173 44.88 21.44 9.70
N GLY A 174 44.98 22.74 9.98
CA GLY A 174 46.29 23.40 9.97
C GLY A 174 47.10 22.81 11.14
N GLU A 175 48.41 22.81 11.19
CA GLU A 175 49.39 23.75 10.68
C GLU A 175 50.72 23.00 10.52
N GLU A 176 51.53 23.33 9.51
CA GLU A 176 52.98 23.50 9.71
C GLU A 176 53.44 24.65 8.78
N GLU A 177 53.42 25.87 9.32
CA GLU A 177 54.29 26.94 8.84
C GLU A 177 55.75 26.60 9.22
N LYS A 178 56.67 26.68 8.26
CA LYS A 178 57.98 27.30 8.52
C LYS A 178 58.39 28.20 7.35
N PRO A 179 58.90 29.42 7.62
CA PRO A 179 59.17 30.43 6.61
C PRO A 179 60.64 30.48 6.15
N LYS A 180 60.86 31.26 5.07
CA LYS A 180 62.12 31.79 4.51
C LYS A 180 62.90 30.82 3.62
N GLU A 181 63.45 31.24 2.48
CA GLU A 181 64.07 32.54 2.21
C GLU A 181 64.04 32.88 0.71
N ILE A 182 63.82 34.16 0.44
CA ILE A 182 63.95 34.82 -0.86
C ILE A 182 65.44 35.05 -1.10
N ILE A 183 66.03 34.48 -2.16
CA ILE A 183 66.97 35.13 -3.09
C ILE A 183 66.82 34.47 -4.46
#